data_AF-A0A443R5D1-F1
#
_entry.id   AF-A0A443R5D1-F1
#
_cell.length_a   1.000
_cell.length_b   1.000
_cell.length_c   1.000
_cell.angle_alpha   90.00
_cell.angle_beta   90.00
_cell.angle_gamma   90.00
#
_symmetry.space_group_name_H-M   'P 1'
#
loop_
_entity.id
_entity.type
_entity.pdbx_description
1 polymer ?
#
loop_
_entity_poly.entity_id
_entity_poly.type
_entity_poly.pdbx_seq_one_letter_code
_entity_poly.pdbx_strand_id
1 'polypeptide(L)'
;PILREKIWNILVELTQKENVTVILTTHYIEETKRSNTVGFMRRGTLLAEDTPKNMLSKLKCETLEEVFYKLCVEQKRNSKVTGNQLRN
;
A
#
# COMPACT_ATOMS: atom_id res chain seq x y z
N PRO A 1 -4.65 16.92 -11.26
CA PRO A 1 -4.79 18.39 -11.17
C PRO A 1 -3.55 19.05 -10.53
N ILE A 2 -3.16 20.23 -11.00
CA ILE A 2 -1.91 20.94 -10.63
C ILE A 2 -1.74 21.09 -9.10
N LEU A 3 -2.84 21.28 -8.37
CA LEU A 3 -2.80 21.44 -6.91
C LEU A 3 -2.27 20.20 -6.18
N ARG A 4 -2.62 19.00 -6.64
CA ARG A 4 -2.20 17.73 -6.04
C ARG A 4 -0.69 17.53 -6.16
N GLU A 5 -0.14 17.84 -7.32
CA GLU A 5 1.30 17.80 -7.58
C GLU A 5 2.06 18.79 -6.68
N LYS A 6 1.51 19.99 -6.50
CA LYS A 6 2.08 20.99 -5.56
C LYS A 6 2.10 20.47 -4.13
N ILE A 7 1.00 19.90 -3.65
CA ILE A 7 0.93 19.31 -2.31
C ILE A 7 2.00 18.21 -2.16
N TRP A 8 2.11 17.32 -3.15
CA TRP A 8 3.11 16.25 -3.10
C TRP A 8 4.53 16.79 -3.00
N ASN A 9 4.87 17.80 -3.79
CA ASN A 9 6.20 18.41 -3.75
C ASN A 9 6.52 19.03 -2.38
N ILE A 10 5.53 19.68 -1.75
CA ILE A 10 5.68 20.23 -0.39
C ILE A 10 5.94 19.10 0.61
N LEU A 11 5.16 18.00 0.54
CA LEU A 11 5.36 16.87 1.44
C LEU A 11 6.75 16.24 1.29
N VAL A 12 7.20 16.07 0.04
CA VAL A 12 8.55 15.57 -0.25
C VAL A 12 9.62 16.53 0.29
N GLU A 13 9.44 17.83 0.09
CA GLU A 13 10.37 18.85 0.59
C GLU A 13 10.50 18.82 2.12
N LEU A 14 9.37 18.71 2.84
CA LEU A 14 9.36 18.57 4.30
C LEU A 14 10.14 17.32 4.76
N THR A 15 9.95 16.18 4.08
CA THR A 15 10.65 14.95 4.42
C THR A 15 12.16 15.03 4.17
N GLN A 16 12.59 15.72 3.11
CA GLN A 16 14.00 15.76 2.69
C GLN A 16 14.80 16.88 3.35
N LYS A 17 14.20 18.05 3.56
CA LYS A 17 14.90 19.23 4.09
C LYS A 17 14.76 19.38 5.60
N GLU A 18 13.62 18.98 6.15
CA GLU A 18 13.28 19.22 7.56
C GLU A 18 13.28 17.93 8.40
N ASN A 19 13.62 16.78 7.81
CA ASN A 19 13.62 15.46 8.46
C ASN A 19 12.27 15.10 9.14
N VAL A 20 11.17 15.58 8.57
CA VAL A 20 9.82 15.29 9.08
C VAL A 20 9.33 13.95 8.53
N THR A 21 8.70 13.13 9.38
CA THR A 21 8.01 11.91 8.93
C THR A 21 6.57 12.25 8.53
N VAL A 22 6.20 11.96 7.29
CA VAL A 22 4.86 12.18 6.75
C VAL A 22 4.15 10.84 6.56
N ILE A 23 2.96 10.70 7.14
CA ILE A 23 2.06 9.59 6.88
C ILE A 23 0.86 10.13 6.10
N LEU A 24 0.56 9.50 4.97
CA LEU A 24 -0.55 9.87 4.11
C LEU A 24 -1.44 8.66 3.82
N THR A 25 -2.74 8.90 3.74
CA THR A 25 -3.72 7.89 3.35
C THR A 25 -4.46 8.38 2.12
N THR A 26 -4.52 7.54 1.08
CA THR A 26 -5.22 7.85 -0.17
C THR A 26 -5.90 6.60 -0.70
N HIS A 27 -7.04 6.78 -1.38
CA HIS A 27 -7.68 5.70 -2.15
C HIS A 27 -7.19 5.65 -3.61
N TYR A 28 -6.33 6.59 -4.02
CA TYR A 28 -5.70 6.60 -5.35
C TYR A 28 -4.33 5.92 -5.29
N ILE A 29 -4.29 4.63 -5.57
CA ILE A 29 -3.09 3.80 -5.46
C ILE A 29 -1.92 4.36 -6.29
N GLU A 30 -2.17 4.87 -7.49
CA GLU A 30 -1.18 5.56 -8.33
C GLU A 30 -0.37 6.66 -7.60
N GLU A 31 -0.98 7.39 -6.66
CA GLU A 31 -0.29 8.46 -5.91
C GLU A 31 0.82 7.89 -5.01
N THR A 32 0.63 6.65 -4.54
CA THR A 32 1.57 5.99 -3.62
C THR A 32 2.85 5.54 -4.31
N LYS A 33 2.91 5.52 -5.65
CA LYS A 33 4.11 5.11 -6.41
C LYS A 33 5.34 5.95 -6.11
N ARG A 34 5.15 7.21 -5.70
CA ARG A 34 6.24 8.15 -5.37
C ARG A 34 6.66 8.10 -3.89
N SER A 35 5.98 7.31 -3.07
CA SER A 35 6.31 7.17 -1.64
C SER A 35 7.55 6.31 -1.43
N ASN A 36 8.24 6.53 -0.30
CA ASN A 36 9.33 5.65 0.12
C ASN A 36 8.81 4.27 0.49
N THR A 37 7.64 4.21 1.13
CA THR A 37 7.00 2.99 1.62
C THR A 37 5.49 3.09 1.38
N VAL A 38 4.89 2.01 0.90
CA VAL A 38 3.44 1.87 0.75
C VAL A 38 2.92 0.73 1.63
N GLY A 39 1.85 1.02 2.37
CA GLY A 39 1.11 0.04 3.17
C GLY A 39 -0.29 -0.18 2.60
N PHE A 40 -0.68 -1.44 2.41
CA PHE A 40 -2.04 -1.80 1.99
C PHE A 40 -2.84 -2.30 3.18
N MET A 41 -3.98 -1.67 3.49
CA MET A 41 -4.82 -2.04 4.62
C MET A 41 -6.20 -2.51 4.18
N ARG A 42 -6.73 -3.52 4.88
CA ARG A 42 -8.10 -4.00 4.68
C ARG A 42 -8.66 -4.66 5.93
N ARG A 43 -9.90 -4.30 6.29
CA ARG A 43 -10.60 -4.82 7.50
C ARG A 43 -9.82 -4.57 8.80
N GLY A 44 -9.17 -3.41 8.90
CA GLY A 44 -8.38 -3.05 10.09
C GLY A 44 -7.04 -3.78 10.19
N THR A 45 -6.62 -4.51 9.16
CA THR A 45 -5.33 -5.22 9.13
C THR A 45 -4.45 -4.67 8.01
N LEU A 46 -3.16 -4.46 8.31
CA LEU A 46 -2.13 -4.19 7.32
C LEU A 46 -1.78 -5.49 6.60
N LEU A 47 -2.06 -5.54 5.30
CA LEU A 47 -1.85 -6.71 4.45
C LEU A 47 -0.38 -6.87 4.07
N ALA A 48 0.27 -5.76 3.75
CA ALA A 48 1.67 -5.70 3.40
C ALA A 48 2.16 -4.26 3.50
N GLU A 49 3.45 -4.09 3.76
CA GLU A 49 4.17 -2.82 3.81
C GLU A 49 5.57 -3.01 3.25
N ASP A 50 5.92 -2.25 2.23
CA ASP A 50 7.25 -2.25 1.61
C ASP A 50 7.38 -1.05 0.66
N THR A 51 8.55 -0.89 0.03
CA THR A 51 8.70 0.04 -1.09
C THR A 51 7.81 -0.38 -2.27
N PRO A 52 7.25 0.56 -3.04
CA PRO A 52 6.46 0.25 -4.24
C PRO A 52 7.16 -0.70 -5.22
N LYS A 53 8.48 -0.52 -5.40
CA LYS A 53 9.30 -1.35 -6.29
C LYS A 53 9.41 -2.80 -5.80
N ASN A 54 9.62 -2.98 -4.49
CA ASN A 54 9.71 -4.31 -3.90
C ASN A 54 8.36 -5.03 -3.94
N MET A 55 7.25 -4.33 -3.70
CA MET A 55 5.89 -4.88 -3.82
C MET A 55 5.65 -5.50 -5.20
N LEU A 56 5.93 -4.72 -6.26
CA LEU A 56 5.77 -5.17 -7.65
C LEU A 56 6.64 -6.39 -7.95
N SER A 57 7.89 -6.37 -7.49
CA SER A 57 8.86 -7.44 -7.73
C SER A 57 8.49 -8.73 -6.98
N LYS A 58 8.13 -8.62 -5.70
CA LYS A 58 7.76 -9.76 -4.84
C LYS A 58 6.51 -10.48 -5.35
N LEU A 59 5.51 -9.72 -5.80
CA LEU A 59 4.22 -10.27 -6.23
C LEU A 59 4.15 -10.51 -7.75
N LYS A 60 5.20 -10.18 -8.51
CA LYS A 60 5.24 -10.28 -9.97
C LYS A 60 4.02 -9.60 -10.60
N CYS A 61 3.94 -8.30 -10.40
CA CYS A 61 2.86 -7.42 -10.86
C CYS A 61 3.43 -6.24 -11.63
N GLU A 62 2.66 -5.74 -12.57
CA GLU A 62 3.02 -4.54 -13.34
C GLU A 62 2.51 -3.26 -12.65
N THR A 63 1.45 -3.39 -11.85
CA THR A 63 0.77 -2.27 -11.17
C THR A 63 0.57 -2.53 -9.68
N LEU A 64 0.47 -1.45 -8.89
CA LEU A 64 0.20 -1.54 -7.45
C LEU A 64 -1.26 -1.95 -7.18
N GLU A 65 -2.15 -1.68 -8.12
CA GLU A 65 -3.54 -2.11 -8.15
C GLU A 65 -3.63 -3.64 -8.19
N GLU A 66 -2.83 -4.29 -9.05
CA GLU A 66 -2.72 -5.75 -9.09
C GLU A 66 -2.16 -6.33 -7.80
N VAL A 67 -1.14 -5.67 -7.21
CA VAL A 67 -0.60 -6.03 -5.90
C VAL A 67 -1.72 -6.03 -4.86
N PHE A 68 -2.47 -4.93 -4.77
CA PHE A 68 -3.58 -4.81 -3.83
C PHE A 68 -4.66 -5.89 -4.05
N TYR A 69 -5.00 -6.17 -5.31
CA TYR A 69 -5.93 -7.23 -5.65
C TYR A 69 -5.43 -8.61 -5.19
N LYS A 70 -4.17 -8.97 -5.47
CA LYS A 70 -3.57 -10.24 -5.02
C LYS A 70 -3.61 -10.37 -3.51
N LEU A 71 -3.19 -9.32 -2.77
CA LEU A 71 -3.24 -9.29 -1.31
C LEU A 71 -4.67 -9.49 -0.77
N CYS A 72 -5.67 -8.88 -1.42
CA CYS A 72 -7.07 -9.06 -1.05
C CYS A 72 -7.58 -10.50 -1.25
N VAL A 73 -7.14 -11.17 -2.32
CA VAL A 73 -7.48 -12.57 -2.62
C VAL A 73 -6.80 -13.50 -1.62
N GLU A 74 -5.52 -13.29 -1.31
CA GLU A 74 -4.77 -14.06 -0.32
C GLU A 74 -5.38 -13.94 1.07
N GLN A 75 -5.74 -12.73 1.51
CA GLN A 75 -6.42 -12.52 2.79
C GLN A 75 -7.74 -13.30 2.87
N LYS A 76 -8.56 -13.29 1.80
CA LYS A 76 -9.82 -14.06 1.74
C LYS A 76 -9.57 -15.56 1.81
N ARG A 77 -8.50 -16.07 1.20
CA ARG A 77 -8.13 -17.49 1.24
C ARG A 77 -7.73 -17.89 2.67
N ASN A 78 -6.88 -17.10 3.33
CA ASN A 78 -6.45 -17.37 4.69
C ASN A 78 -7.63 -17.37 5.67
N SER A 79 -8.59 -16.44 5.55
CA SER A 79 -9.79 -16.44 6.40
C SER A 79 -10.68 -17.67 6.20
N LYS A 80 -10.70 -18.29 5.01
CA LYS A 80 -11.48 -19.53 4.77
C LYS A 80 -10.82 -20.77 5.35
N VAL A 81 -9.48 -20.84 5.34
CA VAL A 81 -8.73 -21.98 5.91
C VAL A 81 -8.91 -22.03 7.43
N THR A 82 -8.79 -20.89 8.11
CA THR A 82 -8.96 -20.82 9.57
C THR A 82 -10.40 -21.13 10.01
N GLY A 83 -11.40 -20.77 9.19
CA GLY A 83 -12.81 -21.05 9.50
C GLY A 83 -13.22 -22.52 9.39
N ASN A 84 -12.48 -23.34 8.63
CA ASN A 84 -12.80 -24.76 8.45
C ASN A 84 -12.18 -25.68 9.53
N GLN A 85 -11.21 -25.21 10.32
CA GLN A 85 -10.60 -26.00 11.40
C GLN A 85 -11.40 -25.98 12.72
N LEU A 86 -12.38 -25.07 12.87
CA LEU A 86 -13.22 -24.95 14.08
C LEU A 86 -14.57 -25.68 13.96
N ARG A 87 -14.73 -26.58 12.98
CA ARG A 87 -16.01 -27.20 12.63
C ARG A 87 -16.04 -28.74 12.67
N ASN A 88 -15.01 -29.38 13.22
CA ASN A 88 -15.01 -30.81 13.54
C ASN A 88 -14.93 -31.02 15.04
#